data_AF-A0A1F2YCA3-F1
#
_entry.id   AF-A0A1F2YCA3-F1
#
_cell.length_a   1.000
_cell.length_b   1.000
_cell.length_c   1.000
_cell.angle_alpha   90.00
_cell.angle_beta   90.00
_cell.angle_gamma   90.00
#
_symmetry.space_group_name_H-M   'P 1'
#
loop_
_entity.id
_entity.type
_entity.pdbx_description
1 polymer ?
#
loop_
_entity_poly.entity_id
_entity_poly.type
_entity_poly.pdbx_seq_one_letter_code
_entity_poly.pdbx_strand_id
1 'polypeptide(L)'
;MNKFLVTALFTITASHCWASPESLRSVGLETSGKDGCYLSNGKNVLGATIGLMVNAYDHHPRLENQTIVAVIKTAIDAGCSLNEPDASGLSPLNAAILLNHPTLVDLLLSNGVSPKLKIESAKKFINGKDSFELYEFLRSRKEMAQIGEVLARYR
;
A
#
# COMPACT_ATOMS: atom_id res chain seq x y z
N MET A 1 -18.37 -32.39 42.97
CA MET A 1 -19.42 -32.15 41.95
C MET A 1 -19.30 -30.70 41.49
N ASN A 2 -19.01 -30.51 40.20
CA ASN A 2 -18.80 -29.22 39.52
C ASN A 2 -19.96 -28.22 39.71
N LYS A 3 -19.64 -26.92 39.76
CA LYS A 3 -19.91 -25.97 38.66
C LYS A 3 -19.28 -24.59 38.90
N PHE A 4 -18.59 -24.15 37.85
CA PHE A 4 -17.94 -22.87 37.59
C PHE A 4 -18.86 -21.65 37.78
N LEU A 5 -18.29 -20.52 38.21
CA LEU A 5 -18.69 -19.21 37.71
C LEU A 5 -17.48 -18.25 37.73
N VAL A 6 -16.83 -18.12 36.58
CA VAL A 6 -15.85 -17.06 36.31
C VAL A 6 -16.63 -15.93 35.65
N THR A 7 -16.84 -14.83 36.36
CA THR A 7 -17.38 -13.59 35.79
C THR A 7 -16.24 -12.84 35.10
N ALA A 8 -16.10 -13.06 33.80
CA ALA A 8 -15.18 -12.29 32.95
C ALA A 8 -15.75 -10.88 32.71
N LEU A 9 -14.97 -9.87 33.07
CA LEU A 9 -15.17 -8.49 32.63
C LEU A 9 -15.12 -8.44 31.10
N PHE A 10 -16.22 -8.08 30.45
CA PHE A 10 -16.17 -7.62 29.07
C PHE A 10 -15.73 -6.16 29.05
N THR A 11 -14.42 -5.94 29.03
CA THR A 11 -13.87 -4.68 28.53
C THR A 11 -14.16 -4.63 27.04
N ILE A 12 -15.06 -3.74 26.61
CA ILE A 12 -15.26 -3.41 25.20
C ILE A 12 -14.01 -2.64 24.76
N THR A 13 -12.98 -3.37 24.33
CA THR A 13 -11.90 -2.78 23.55
C THR A 13 -12.41 -2.64 22.13
N ALA A 14 -12.50 -1.39 21.67
CA ALA A 14 -12.83 -1.04 20.30
C ALA A 14 -11.86 -1.74 19.34
N SER A 15 -12.38 -2.68 18.55
CA SER A 15 -11.64 -3.28 17.45
C SER A 15 -12.45 -3.08 16.18
N HIS A 16 -12.32 -1.89 15.58
CA HIS A 16 -12.66 -1.69 14.18
C HIS A 16 -11.67 -2.49 13.32
N CYS A 17 -11.84 -3.81 13.29
CA CYS A 17 -11.06 -4.74 12.48
C CYS A 17 -11.63 -4.71 11.05
N TRP A 18 -11.31 -3.67 10.29
CA TRP A 18 -11.85 -3.46 8.94
C TRP A 18 -10.96 -4.00 7.81
N ALA A 19 -9.83 -4.61 8.15
CA ALA A 19 -8.99 -5.33 7.21
C ALA A 19 -9.01 -6.85 7.48
N SER A 20 -10.20 -7.43 7.71
CA SER A 20 -10.28 -8.88 7.89
C SER A 20 -9.88 -9.59 6.58
N PRO A 21 -9.16 -10.72 6.64
CA PRO A 21 -8.86 -11.54 5.47
C PRO A 21 -10.09 -11.97 4.64
N GLU A 22 -11.30 -11.82 5.17
CA GLU A 22 -12.56 -12.10 4.46
C GLU A 22 -12.85 -11.07 3.36
N SER A 23 -12.52 -9.78 3.55
CA SER A 23 -12.75 -8.74 2.54
C SER A 23 -11.86 -8.96 1.31
N LEU A 24 -10.58 -9.29 1.53
CA LEU A 24 -9.65 -9.64 0.44
C LEU A 24 -10.06 -10.94 -0.26
N ARG A 25 -10.52 -11.95 0.50
CA ARG A 25 -11.05 -13.20 -0.10
C ARG A 25 -12.28 -12.97 -0.96
N SER A 26 -13.17 -12.04 -0.58
CA SER A 26 -14.37 -11.72 -1.36
C SER A 26 -14.06 -11.16 -2.75
N VAL A 27 -12.86 -10.60 -2.93
CA VAL A 27 -12.35 -10.14 -4.23
C VAL A 27 -11.37 -11.11 -4.88
N GLY A 28 -11.26 -12.33 -4.36
CA GLY A 28 -10.42 -13.39 -4.90
C GLY A 28 -8.93 -13.22 -4.62
N LEU A 29 -8.56 -12.47 -3.58
CA LEU A 29 -7.19 -12.33 -3.10
C LEU A 29 -6.99 -13.13 -1.81
N GLU A 30 -5.91 -13.90 -1.77
CA GLU A 30 -5.49 -14.72 -0.64
C GLU A 30 -4.07 -14.36 -0.25
N THR A 31 -3.77 -14.34 1.05
CA THR A 31 -2.39 -14.13 1.53
C THR A 31 -1.52 -15.33 1.17
N SER A 32 -0.36 -15.09 0.59
CA SER A 32 0.68 -16.10 0.44
C SER A 32 1.64 -16.01 1.62
N GLY A 33 1.84 -17.10 2.35
CA GLY A 33 2.69 -17.12 3.56
C GLY A 33 1.97 -16.73 4.85
N LYS A 34 2.74 -16.54 5.92
CA LYS A 34 2.23 -16.27 7.28
C LYS A 34 2.15 -14.79 7.64
N ASP A 35 2.88 -13.94 6.93
CA ASP A 35 3.08 -12.52 7.20
C ASP A 35 2.08 -11.61 6.45
N GLY A 36 1.44 -12.11 5.40
CA GLY A 36 0.47 -11.32 4.62
C GLY A 36 1.13 -10.26 3.74
N CYS A 37 2.44 -10.34 3.54
CA CYS A 37 3.20 -9.39 2.71
C CYS A 37 3.03 -9.61 1.21
N TYR A 38 2.48 -10.77 0.83
CA TYR A 38 2.18 -11.12 -0.53
C TYR A 38 0.73 -11.56 -0.67
N LEU A 39 0.07 -11.12 -1.73
CA LEU A 39 -1.25 -11.59 -2.13
C LEU A 39 -1.16 -12.42 -3.40
N SER A 40 -2.04 -13.41 -3.50
CA SER A 40 -2.24 -14.27 -4.65
C SER A 40 -3.70 -14.42 -5.04
N ASN A 41 -3.96 -14.59 -6.33
CA ASN A 41 -5.28 -14.93 -6.85
C ASN A 41 -5.44 -16.42 -7.19
N GLY A 42 -4.52 -17.28 -6.71
CA GLY A 42 -4.52 -18.73 -6.97
C GLY A 42 -4.18 -19.12 -8.42
N LYS A 43 -3.97 -18.15 -9.33
CA LYS A 43 -3.69 -18.36 -10.76
C LYS A 43 -2.33 -17.79 -11.20
N ASN A 44 -1.39 -17.65 -10.26
CA ASN A 44 0.02 -17.21 -10.46
C ASN A 44 0.34 -15.72 -10.28
N VAL A 45 -0.62 -14.84 -9.95
CA VAL A 45 -0.25 -13.45 -9.59
C VAL A 45 0.20 -13.44 -8.14
N LEU A 46 1.51 -13.42 -7.89
CA LEU A 46 2.08 -13.14 -6.57
C LEU A 46 2.61 -11.71 -6.60
N GLY A 47 2.07 -10.82 -5.77
CA GLY A 47 2.55 -9.44 -5.69
C GLY A 47 2.60 -8.94 -4.25
N ALA A 48 3.52 -8.03 -3.97
CA ALA A 48 3.63 -7.38 -2.68
C ALA A 48 2.31 -6.67 -2.34
N THR A 49 1.77 -6.94 -1.16
CA THR A 49 0.45 -6.45 -0.71
C THR A 49 0.34 -4.94 -0.85
N ILE A 50 1.36 -4.20 -0.40
CA ILE A 50 1.37 -2.74 -0.43
C ILE A 50 1.32 -2.22 -1.87
N GLY A 51 2.17 -2.76 -2.77
CA GLY A 51 2.20 -2.35 -4.16
C GLY A 51 0.89 -2.67 -4.91
N LEU A 52 0.30 -3.84 -4.65
CA LEU A 52 -1.00 -4.21 -5.23
C LEU A 52 -2.12 -3.28 -4.75
N MET A 53 -2.17 -2.96 -3.46
CA MET A 53 -3.17 -2.07 -2.89
C MET A 53 -3.02 -0.63 -3.41
N VAL A 54 -1.78 -0.13 -3.57
CA VAL A 54 -1.54 1.17 -4.20
C VAL A 54 -2.10 1.21 -5.63
N ASN A 55 -1.89 0.15 -6.42
CA ASN A 55 -2.42 0.07 -7.78
C ASN A 55 -3.96 -0.10 -7.83
N ALA A 56 -4.57 -0.67 -6.79
CA ALA A 56 -6.01 -0.88 -6.70
C ALA A 56 -6.79 0.38 -6.29
N TYR A 57 -6.12 1.34 -5.64
CA TYR A 57 -6.73 2.57 -5.13
C TYR A 57 -7.38 3.38 -6.27
N ASP A 58 -8.63 3.83 -6.09
CA ASP A 58 -9.48 4.48 -7.12
C ASP A 58 -9.76 3.65 -8.40
N HIS A 59 -9.28 2.42 -8.51
CA HIS A 59 -9.39 1.60 -9.74
C HIS A 59 -10.16 0.29 -9.55
N HIS A 60 -10.53 -0.09 -8.32
CA HIS A 60 -11.16 -1.38 -8.06
C HIS A 60 -12.66 -1.27 -7.72
N PRO A 61 -13.58 -1.85 -8.52
CA PRO A 61 -15.03 -1.67 -8.38
C PRO A 61 -15.64 -2.32 -7.14
N ARG A 62 -14.86 -3.11 -6.38
CA ARG A 62 -15.33 -3.87 -5.20
C ARG A 62 -14.52 -3.61 -3.94
N LEU A 63 -13.49 -2.75 -4.00
CA LEU A 63 -12.69 -2.40 -2.83
C LEU A 63 -12.79 -0.89 -2.62
N GLU A 64 -13.35 -0.51 -1.47
CA GLU A 64 -13.37 0.89 -1.06
C GLU A 64 -11.95 1.36 -0.70
N ASN A 65 -11.64 2.61 -1.00
CA ASN A 65 -10.33 3.21 -0.68
C ASN A 65 -9.99 3.11 0.81
N GLN A 66 -11.00 3.16 1.69
CA GLN A 66 -10.79 3.00 3.14
C GLN A 66 -10.26 1.60 3.47
N THR A 67 -10.82 0.56 2.84
CA THR A 67 -10.34 -0.82 2.96
C THR A 67 -8.93 -0.95 2.42
N ILE A 68 -8.64 -0.35 1.26
CA ILE A 68 -7.30 -0.36 0.65
C ILE A 68 -6.26 0.27 1.60
N VAL A 69 -6.56 1.45 2.15
CA VAL A 69 -5.69 2.13 3.13
C VAL A 69 -5.52 1.29 4.40
N ALA A 70 -6.58 0.64 4.88
CA ALA A 70 -6.51 -0.22 6.06
C ALA A 70 -5.62 -1.45 5.83
N VAL A 71 -5.70 -2.06 4.64
CA VAL A 71 -4.83 -3.19 4.25
C VAL A 71 -3.38 -2.74 4.13
N ILE A 72 -3.11 -1.57 3.53
CA ILE A 72 -1.76 -1.00 3.47
C ILE A 72 -1.21 -0.82 4.88
N LYS A 73 -1.94 -0.15 5.78
CA LYS A 73 -1.51 0.04 7.18
C LYS A 73 -1.23 -1.27 7.90
N THR A 74 -2.11 -2.26 7.74
CA THR A 74 -1.91 -3.59 8.35
C THR A 74 -0.64 -4.26 7.84
N ALA A 75 -0.34 -4.18 6.54
CA ALA A 75 0.89 -4.73 5.97
C ALA A 75 2.14 -3.99 6.48
N ILE A 76 2.06 -2.67 6.66
CA ILE A 76 3.13 -1.86 7.26
C ILE A 76 3.38 -2.31 8.71
N ASP A 77 2.33 -2.43 9.51
CA ASP A 77 2.40 -2.86 10.92
C ASP A 77 2.95 -4.28 11.05
N ALA A 78 2.71 -5.14 10.05
CA ALA A 78 3.26 -6.49 9.96
C ALA A 78 4.74 -6.55 9.53
N GLY A 79 5.35 -5.40 9.21
CA GLY A 79 6.77 -5.31 8.82
C GLY A 79 7.04 -5.64 7.35
N CYS A 80 6.02 -5.59 6.48
CA CYS A 80 6.21 -5.81 5.06
C CYS A 80 7.09 -4.71 4.43
N SER A 81 7.86 -5.09 3.41
CA SER A 81 8.75 -4.17 2.72
C SER A 81 7.97 -3.03 2.06
N LEU A 82 8.34 -1.79 2.37
CA LEU A 82 7.77 -0.59 1.76
C LEU A 82 8.36 -0.27 0.38
N ASN A 83 9.46 -0.93 0.02
CA ASN A 83 10.29 -0.58 -1.14
C ASN A 83 10.28 -1.63 -2.24
N GLU A 84 9.55 -2.72 -2.07
CA GLU A 84 9.53 -3.81 -3.05
C GLU A 84 8.95 -3.33 -4.39
N PRO A 85 9.74 -3.36 -5.48
CA PRO A 85 9.28 -2.83 -6.75
C PRO A 85 8.28 -3.75 -7.43
N ASP A 86 7.37 -3.16 -8.21
CA ASP A 86 6.52 -3.90 -9.13
C ASP A 86 7.30 -4.40 -10.37
N ALA A 87 6.60 -5.08 -11.28
CA ALA A 87 7.19 -5.59 -12.52
C ALA A 87 7.72 -4.48 -13.47
N SER A 88 7.38 -3.22 -13.23
CA SER A 88 7.94 -2.06 -13.96
C SER A 88 9.13 -1.42 -13.25
N GLY A 89 9.52 -1.90 -12.06
CA GLY A 89 10.58 -1.31 -11.25
C GLY A 89 10.12 -0.20 -10.31
N LEU A 90 8.82 0.04 -10.20
CA LEU A 90 8.29 1.11 -9.35
C LEU A 90 8.07 0.57 -7.94
N SER A 91 8.70 1.22 -6.95
CA SER A 91 8.29 1.04 -5.56
C SER A 91 6.84 1.52 -5.35
N PRO A 92 6.17 1.12 -4.25
CA PRO A 92 4.84 1.61 -3.92
C PRO A 92 4.73 3.14 -3.90
N LEU A 93 5.77 3.85 -3.43
CA LEU A 93 5.80 5.32 -3.46
C LEU A 93 5.80 5.86 -4.90
N ASN A 94 6.63 5.28 -5.76
CA ASN A 94 6.72 5.70 -7.16
C ASN A 94 5.43 5.40 -7.93
N ALA A 95 4.75 4.29 -7.63
CA ALA A 95 3.44 3.97 -8.19
C ALA A 95 2.36 4.97 -7.72
N ALA A 96 2.32 5.33 -6.43
CA ALA A 96 1.39 6.33 -5.92
C ALA A 96 1.59 7.72 -6.56
N ILE A 97 2.84 8.12 -6.80
CA ILE A 97 3.18 9.34 -7.55
C ILE A 97 2.72 9.23 -9.01
N LEU A 98 3.04 8.13 -9.68
CA LEU A 98 2.65 7.90 -11.08
C LEU A 98 1.13 7.98 -11.26
N LEU A 99 0.37 7.43 -10.32
CA LEU A 99 -1.09 7.40 -10.32
C LEU A 99 -1.74 8.68 -9.76
N ASN A 100 -0.96 9.63 -9.26
CA ASN A 100 -1.43 10.90 -8.68
C ASN A 100 -2.32 10.73 -7.44
N HIS A 101 -1.92 9.85 -6.51
CA HIS A 101 -2.63 9.58 -5.25
C HIS A 101 -1.93 10.22 -4.03
N PRO A 102 -2.16 11.52 -3.74
CA PRO A 102 -1.46 12.25 -2.67
C PRO A 102 -1.66 11.64 -1.29
N THR A 103 -2.85 11.10 -0.99
CA THR A 103 -3.13 10.38 0.27
C THR A 103 -2.19 9.20 0.47
N LEU A 104 -1.92 8.41 -0.57
CA LEU A 104 -1.02 7.26 -0.48
C LEU A 104 0.45 7.68 -0.46
N VAL A 105 0.81 8.75 -1.17
CA VAL A 105 2.16 9.33 -1.09
C VAL A 105 2.46 9.77 0.34
N ASP A 106 1.55 10.50 0.98
CA ASP A 106 1.73 10.96 2.36
C ASP A 106 1.78 9.80 3.36
N LEU A 107 0.90 8.81 3.21
CA LEU A 107 0.91 7.60 4.03
C LEU A 107 2.26 6.87 3.96
N LEU A 108 2.81 6.65 2.77
CA LEU A 108 4.07 5.92 2.60
C LEU A 108 5.26 6.72 3.13
N LEU A 109 5.34 8.02 2.84
CA LEU A 109 6.42 8.88 3.32
C LEU A 109 6.41 9.04 4.85
N SER A 110 5.23 9.16 5.44
CA SER A 110 5.07 9.22 6.91
C SER A 110 5.56 7.95 7.61
N ASN A 111 5.65 6.83 6.89
CA ASN A 111 6.17 5.55 7.40
C ASN A 111 7.65 5.32 7.04
N GLY A 112 8.39 6.38 6.68
CA GLY A 112 9.85 6.34 6.55
C GLY A 112 10.38 5.81 5.22
N VAL A 113 9.54 5.73 4.18
CA VAL A 113 10.02 5.43 2.82
C VAL A 113 10.96 6.53 2.34
N SER A 114 12.15 6.14 1.85
CA SER A 114 13.06 7.09 1.25
C SER A 114 12.61 7.47 -0.17
N PRO A 115 12.34 8.75 -0.46
CA PRO A 115 12.03 9.22 -1.81
C PRO A 115 13.26 9.29 -2.72
N LYS A 116 14.44 8.88 -2.25
CA LYS A 116 15.72 8.93 -2.98
C LYS A 116 16.13 7.60 -3.61
N LEU A 117 15.37 6.53 -3.39
CA LEU A 117 15.62 5.24 -4.03
C LEU A 117 15.41 5.36 -5.54
N LYS A 118 16.40 4.89 -6.31
CA LYS A 118 16.37 4.95 -7.76
C LYS A 118 15.52 3.81 -8.32
N ILE A 119 14.74 4.12 -9.35
CA ILE A 119 13.94 3.17 -10.10
C ILE A 119 14.85 2.35 -11.02
N GLU A 120 14.77 1.03 -10.93
CA GLU A 120 15.41 0.10 -11.87
C GLU A 120 14.37 -0.42 -12.85
N SER A 121 14.38 0.09 -14.09
CA SER A 121 13.37 -0.23 -15.09
C SER A 121 13.95 -0.34 -16.49
N ALA A 122 13.38 -1.21 -17.32
CA ALA A 122 13.67 -1.23 -18.76
C ALA A 122 13.20 0.06 -19.47
N LYS A 123 12.27 0.81 -18.88
CA LYS A 123 11.71 2.05 -19.43
C LYS A 123 12.66 3.22 -19.21
N LYS A 124 13.39 3.63 -20.25
CA LYS A 124 14.40 4.72 -20.21
C LYS A 124 13.93 6.02 -19.55
N PHE A 125 12.64 6.37 -19.69
CA PHE A 125 12.11 7.63 -19.17
C PHE A 125 11.85 7.63 -17.66
N ILE A 126 11.82 6.47 -16.99
CA ILE A 126 11.75 6.37 -15.52
C ILE A 126 13.01 5.76 -14.90
N ASN A 127 13.77 4.97 -15.66
CA ASN A 127 14.97 4.31 -15.17
C ASN A 127 15.99 5.32 -14.61
N GLY A 128 16.55 5.01 -13.44
CA GLY A 128 17.52 5.84 -12.74
C GLY A 128 16.93 7.11 -12.11
N LYS A 129 15.61 7.32 -12.15
CA LYS A 129 14.95 8.42 -11.43
C LYS A 129 14.66 8.05 -9.99
N ASP A 130 14.79 9.00 -9.08
CA ASP A 130 14.14 8.93 -7.76
C ASP A 130 12.70 9.48 -7.81
N SER A 131 12.01 9.47 -6.68
CA SER A 131 10.62 9.91 -6.57
C SER A 131 10.44 11.39 -6.91
N PHE A 132 11.41 12.25 -6.59
CA PHE A 132 11.35 13.67 -6.94
C PHE A 132 11.56 13.86 -8.44
N GLU A 133 12.56 13.20 -9.03
CA GLU A 133 12.82 13.28 -10.46
C GLU A 133 11.67 12.70 -11.29
N LEU A 134 11.01 11.65 -10.80
CA LEU A 134 9.79 11.11 -11.38
C LEU A 134 8.65 12.15 -11.32
N TYR A 135 8.42 12.78 -10.17
CA TYR A 135 7.41 13.82 -10.03
C TYR A 135 7.65 15.01 -10.97
N GLU A 136 8.89 15.52 -11.04
CA GLU A 136 9.25 16.63 -11.92
C GLU A 136 9.00 16.30 -13.39
N PHE A 137 9.27 15.05 -13.80
CA PHE A 137 8.96 14.57 -15.14
C PHE A 137 7.46 14.48 -15.43
N LEU A 138 6.65 14.05 -14.45
CA LEU A 138 5.21 13.86 -14.62
C LEU A 138 4.42 15.17 -14.57
N ARG A 139 4.79 16.11 -13.68
CA ARG A 139 4.07 17.38 -13.54
C ARG A 139 4.13 18.26 -14.79
N SER A 140 5.11 18.02 -15.69
CA SER A 140 5.18 18.72 -16.97
C SER A 140 4.10 18.26 -17.96
N ARG A 141 3.30 17.25 -17.62
CA ARG A 141 2.33 16.59 -18.51
C ARG A 141 0.90 16.53 -17.96
N LYS A 142 0.71 16.67 -16.64
CA LYS A 142 -0.60 16.63 -15.98
C LYS A 142 -0.60 17.42 -14.68
N GLU A 143 -1.78 17.80 -14.21
CA GLU A 143 -1.96 18.50 -12.94
C GLU A 143 -1.67 17.57 -11.75
N MET A 144 -0.68 17.95 -10.94
CA MET A 144 -0.20 17.17 -9.78
C MET A 144 0.15 18.08 -8.59
N ALA A 145 -0.64 19.15 -8.39
CA ALA A 145 -0.35 20.16 -7.37
C ALA A 145 -0.22 19.53 -5.96
N GLN A 146 -1.19 18.67 -5.59
CA GLN A 146 -1.21 18.01 -4.29
C GLN A 146 -0.01 17.07 -4.07
N ILE A 147 0.48 16.38 -5.11
CA ILE A 147 1.69 15.55 -4.99
C ILE A 147 2.90 16.43 -4.67
N GLY A 148 3.02 17.60 -5.32
CA GLY A 148 4.08 18.56 -5.05
C GLY A 148 4.06 19.09 -3.62
N GLU A 149 2.88 19.44 -3.12
CA GLU A 149 2.68 19.87 -1.73
C GLU A 149 3.07 18.80 -0.72
N VAL A 150 2.75 17.53 -1.00
CA VAL A 150 3.15 16.40 -0.17
C VAL A 150 4.67 16.23 -0.19
N LEU A 151 5.28 16.12 -1.37
CA LEU A 151 6.72 15.90 -1.52
C LEU A 151 7.56 17.05 -0.94
N ALA A 152 7.07 18.28 -0.96
CA ALA A 152 7.77 19.43 -0.39
C ALA A 152 8.04 19.30 1.12
N ARG A 153 7.24 18.50 1.85
CA ARG A 153 7.44 18.24 3.28
C ARG A 153 8.59 17.27 3.59
N TYR A 154 9.10 16.56 2.59
CA TYR A 154 10.09 15.48 2.74
C TYR A 154 11.38 15.73 1.93
N ARG A 155 11.65 16.98 1.56
CA ARG A 155 12.87 17.40 0.84
C ARG A 155 14.06 17.60 1.75
#